data_AF-A0A815PYC4-F1
#
_entry.id   AF-A0A815PYC4-F1
#
_cell.length_a   1.000
_cell.length_b   1.000
_cell.length_c   1.000
_cell.angle_alpha   90.00
_cell.angle_beta   90.00
_cell.angle_gamma   90.00
#
_symmetry.space_group_name_H-M   'P 1'
#
loop_
_entity.id
_entity.type
_entity.pdbx_description
1 polymer ?
#
loop_
_entity_poly.entity_id
_entity_poly.type
_entity_poly.pdbx_seq_one_letter_code
_entity_poly.pdbx_strand_id
1 'polypeptide(L)'
;MMRGLLDFITSNDETAQKLRKLLVFKIVPMLNPDGVIIGNYRCSLTGKDMNRNFRHPRKQTFPTVYYIKELITNLQKQQHEVKTITID
;
A
#
# COMPACT_ATOMS: atom_id res chain seq x y z
N MET A 1 0.50 -4.44 14.88
CA MET A 1 -0.77 -4.51 14.11
C MET A 1 -0.58 -5.19 12.75
N MET A 2 0.26 -4.67 11.84
CA MET A 2 0.42 -5.27 10.50
C MET A 2 0.84 -6.75 10.48
N ARG A 3 1.78 -7.16 11.34
CA ARG A 3 2.16 -8.57 11.48
C ARG A 3 0.95 -9.46 11.81
N GLY A 4 0.14 -9.09 12.81
CA GLY A 4 -1.05 -9.87 13.18
C GLY A 4 -2.09 -9.97 12.07
N LEU A 5 -2.27 -8.90 11.26
CA LEU A 5 -3.12 -8.97 10.06
C LEU A 5 -2.56 -9.96 9.04
N LEU A 6 -1.26 -9.93 8.78
CA LEU A 6 -0.61 -10.84 7.84
C LEU A 6 -0.67 -12.28 8.34
N ASP A 7 -0.40 -12.52 9.62
CA ASP A 7 -0.48 -13.84 10.23
C ASP A 7 -1.92 -14.38 10.13
N PHE A 8 -2.94 -13.56 10.43
CA PHE A 8 -4.34 -13.95 10.27
C PHE A 8 -4.69 -14.24 8.81
N ILE A 9 -4.44 -13.30 7.89
CA ILE A 9 -4.89 -13.42 6.50
C ILE A 9 -4.12 -14.49 5.73
N THR A 10 -2.99 -14.98 6.24
CA THR A 10 -2.23 -16.10 5.66
C THR A 10 -2.47 -17.43 6.39
N SER A 11 -3.13 -17.41 7.55
CA SER A 11 -3.43 -18.60 8.34
C SER A 11 -4.42 -19.55 7.67
N ASN A 12 -4.57 -20.73 8.29
CA ASN A 12 -5.55 -21.74 7.93
C ASN A 12 -6.95 -21.48 8.51
N ASP A 13 -7.18 -20.35 9.17
CA ASP A 13 -8.51 -19.97 9.65
C ASP A 13 -9.53 -19.95 8.50
N GLU A 14 -10.71 -20.52 8.72
CA GLU A 14 -11.75 -20.65 7.69
C GLU A 14 -12.20 -19.28 7.15
N THR A 15 -12.25 -18.27 8.01
CA THR A 15 -12.59 -16.89 7.63
C THR A 15 -11.50 -16.32 6.75
N ALA A 16 -10.23 -16.49 7.12
CA ALA A 16 -9.10 -16.03 6.32
C ALA A 16 -9.07 -16.71 4.94
N GLN A 17 -9.34 -18.02 4.87
CA GLN A 17 -9.46 -18.74 3.60
C GLN A 17 -10.61 -18.22 2.74
N LYS A 18 -11.79 -17.99 3.33
CA LYS A 18 -12.94 -17.43 2.62
C LYS A 18 -12.64 -16.05 2.07
N LEU A 19 -11.95 -15.20 2.84
CA LEU A 19 -11.52 -13.87 2.39
C LEU A 19 -10.53 -13.97 1.22
N ARG A 20 -9.54 -14.86 1.28
CA ARG A 20 -8.57 -15.06 0.17
C ARG A 20 -9.23 -15.59 -1.12
N LYS A 21 -10.36 -16.30 -1.01
CA LYS A 21 -11.16 -16.74 -2.18
C LYS A 21 -11.97 -15.61 -2.82
N LEU A 22 -12.35 -14.59 -2.04
CA LEU A 22 -13.24 -13.51 -2.48
C LEU A 22 -12.49 -12.22 -2.84
N LEU A 23 -11.34 -11.98 -2.22
CA LEU A 23 -10.64 -10.70 -2.30
C LEU A 23 -9.15 -10.91 -2.59
N VAL A 24 -8.59 -9.97 -3.34
CA VAL A 24 -7.13 -9.85 -3.52
C VAL A 24 -6.61 -8.75 -2.62
N PHE A 25 -5.84 -9.12 -1.60
CA PHE A 25 -5.22 -8.18 -0.68
C PHE A 25 -3.92 -7.63 -1.26
N LYS A 26 -3.84 -6.31 -1.44
CA LYS A 26 -2.60 -5.58 -1.82
C LYS A 26 -2.11 -4.82 -0.60
N ILE A 27 -1.07 -5.31 0.06
CA ILE A 27 -0.63 -4.81 1.37
C ILE A 27 0.78 -4.23 1.26
N VAL A 28 0.97 -3.01 1.78
CA VAL A 28 2.29 -2.43 2.03
C VAL A 28 2.51 -2.31 3.54
N PRO A 29 3.38 -3.14 4.14
CA PRO A 29 3.48 -3.26 5.60
C PRO A 29 4.12 -2.05 6.27
N MET A 30 4.90 -1.25 5.53
CA MET A 30 5.58 -0.06 6.05
C MET A 30 5.87 0.93 4.92
N LEU A 31 5.55 2.21 5.16
CA LEU A 31 5.79 3.30 4.20
C LEU A 31 7.04 4.14 4.51
N ASN A 32 7.52 4.14 5.76
CA ASN A 32 8.63 4.98 6.19
C ASN A 32 9.66 4.15 6.98
N PRO A 33 10.31 3.16 6.36
CA PRO A 33 11.33 2.36 7.04
C PRO A 33 12.50 3.22 7.51
N ASP A 34 12.93 4.18 6.69
CA ASP A 34 14.06 5.06 7.00
C ASP A 34 13.81 5.93 8.23
N GLY A 35 12.63 6.55 8.32
CA GLY A 35 12.25 7.34 9.47
C GLY A 35 12.20 6.51 10.76
N VAL A 36 11.71 5.27 10.69
CA VAL A 36 11.69 4.37 11.85
C VAL A 36 13.10 4.01 12.31
N ILE A 37 14.00 3.66 11.38
CA ILE A 37 15.39 3.30 11.70
C ILE A 37 16.12 4.45 12.40
N ILE A 38 15.87 5.69 11.98
CA ILE A 38 16.49 6.89 12.57
C ILE A 38 15.78 7.36 13.84
N GLY A 39 14.65 6.74 14.21
CA GLY A 39 13.88 7.12 15.41
C GLY A 39 13.00 8.36 15.21
N ASN A 40 12.70 8.72 13.97
CA ASN A 40 11.72 9.76 13.69
C ASN A 40 10.31 9.29 14.08
N TYR A 41 9.64 10.11 14.88
CA TYR A 41 8.26 9.83 15.28
C TYR A 41 7.25 9.98 14.12
N ARG A 42 7.37 11.05 13.34
CA ARG A 42 6.33 11.45 12.35
C ARG A 42 6.83 11.73 10.95
N CYS A 43 8.08 12.16 10.82
CA CYS A 43 8.61 12.67 9.56
C CYS A 43 9.46 11.62 8.83
N SER A 44 9.56 11.78 7.50
CA SER A 44 10.59 11.12 6.71
C SER A 44 11.98 11.69 7.03
N LEU A 45 13.05 11.14 6.41
CA LEU A 45 14.41 11.67 6.53
C LEU A 45 14.54 13.16 6.14
N THR A 46 13.63 13.66 5.29
CA THR A 46 13.62 15.07 4.89
C THR A 46 13.00 16.00 5.93
N GLY A 47 12.63 15.49 7.10
CA GLY A 47 11.99 16.26 8.18
C GLY A 47 10.52 16.62 7.91
N LYS A 48 9.94 16.12 6.81
CA LYS A 48 8.56 16.42 6.40
C LYS A 48 7.61 15.23 6.60
N ASP A 49 6.37 15.55 6.96
CA ASP A 49 5.26 14.60 7.11
C ASP A 49 4.82 14.07 5.74
N MET A 50 5.00 12.77 5.52
CA MET A 50 4.63 12.09 4.27
C MET A 50 3.13 12.13 4.01
N ASN A 51 2.30 12.07 5.07
CA ASN A 51 0.84 12.07 4.99
C ASN A 51 0.26 13.45 4.60
N ARG A 52 1.09 14.51 4.57
CA ARG A 52 0.72 15.84 4.04
C ARG A 52 1.11 16.04 2.58
N ASN A 53 1.81 15.07 1.98
CA ASN A 53 2.38 15.17 0.64
C ASN A 53 1.79 14.16 -0.37
N PHE A 54 0.61 13.59 -0.08
CA PHE A 54 -0.08 12.63 -0.98
C PHE A 54 -0.75 13.27 -2.20
N ARG A 55 -1.14 14.56 -2.13
CA ARG A 55 -1.86 15.22 -3.23
C ARG A 55 -0.96 15.38 -4.47
N HIS A 56 0.24 15.91 -4.28
CA HIS A 56 1.23 16.12 -5.33
C HIS A 56 2.63 15.68 -4.85
N PRO A 57 2.85 14.35 -4.68
CA PRO A 57 4.13 13.86 -4.19
C PRO A 57 5.23 14.16 -5.20
N ARG A 58 6.35 14.71 -4.72
CA ARG A 58 7.56 14.89 -5.53
C ARG A 58 8.42 13.65 -5.44
N LYS A 59 8.71 13.02 -6.57
CA LYS A 59 9.47 11.75 -6.65
C LYS A 59 10.81 11.81 -5.91
N GLN A 60 11.49 12.95 -5.97
CA GLN A 60 12.81 13.15 -5.34
C GLN A 60 12.74 13.31 -3.81
N THR A 61 11.66 13.92 -3.29
CA THR A 61 11.54 14.23 -1.85
C THR A 61 10.73 13.18 -1.08
N PHE A 62 9.71 12.60 -1.73
CA PHE A 62 8.82 11.59 -1.15
C PHE A 62 8.68 10.40 -2.11
N PRO A 63 9.77 9.67 -2.39
CA PRO A 63 9.76 8.57 -3.34
C PRO A 63 8.71 7.51 -2.97
N THR A 64 8.61 7.14 -1.69
CA THR A 64 7.65 6.11 -1.26
C THR A 64 6.20 6.53 -1.46
N VAL A 65 5.84 7.78 -1.18
CA VAL A 65 4.48 8.30 -1.42
C VAL A 65 4.19 8.35 -2.93
N TYR A 66 5.17 8.78 -3.73
CA TYR A 66 5.04 8.83 -5.19
C TYR A 66 4.76 7.44 -5.76
N TYR A 67 5.58 6.45 -5.45
CA TYR A 67 5.45 5.11 -6.00
C TYR A 67 4.23 4.35 -5.48
N ILE A 68 3.79 4.58 -4.23
CA ILE A 68 2.51 4.06 -3.74
C ILE A 68 1.34 4.59 -4.57
N LYS A 69 1.34 5.90 -4.85
CA LYS A 69 0.28 6.52 -5.64
C LYS A 69 0.28 6.00 -7.07
N GLU A 70 1.46 5.83 -7.66
CA GLU A 70 1.63 5.23 -8.99
C GLU A 70 1.12 3.78 -9.01
N LEU A 71 1.50 2.96 -8.02
CA LEU A 71 1.02 1.58 -7.86
C LEU A 71 -0.52 1.53 -7.81
N ILE A 72 -1.15 2.35 -6.97
CA ILE A 72 -2.61 2.41 -6.85
C ILE A 72 -3.25 2.81 -8.18
N THR A 73 -2.70 3.82 -8.86
CA THR A 73 -3.20 4.29 -10.16
C THR A 73 -3.11 3.18 -11.22
N ASN A 74 -2.02 2.44 -11.25
CA ASN A 74 -1.82 1.35 -12.21
C ASN A 74 -2.75 0.16 -11.91
N LEU A 75 -2.94 -0.19 -10.64
CA LEU A 75 -3.89 -1.23 -10.24
C LEU A 75 -5.33 -0.87 -10.62
N GLN A 76 -5.72 0.39 -10.47
CA GLN A 76 -7.04 0.87 -10.90
C GLN A 76 -7.21 0.73 -12.41
N LYS A 77 -6.21 1.14 -13.21
CA LYS A 77 -6.24 1.00 -14.66
C LYS A 77 -6.40 -0.46 -15.10
N GLN A 78 -5.60 -1.37 -14.54
CA GLN A 78 -5.69 -2.80 -14.83
C GLN A 78 -7.08 -3.37 -14.52
N GLN A 79 -7.69 -2.96 -13.40
CA GLN A 79 -9.05 -3.38 -13.06
C GLN A 79 -10.10 -2.86 -14.04
N HIS A 80 -9.92 -1.66 -14.59
CA HIS A 80 -10.83 -1.09 -15.59
C HIS A 80 -10.69 -1.81 -16.93
N GLU A 81 -9.47 -2.08 -17.39
CA GLU A 81 -9.21 -2.81 -18.65
C GLU A 81 -9.80 -4.23 -18.64
N VAL A 82 -9.60 -4.98 -17.55
CA VAL A 82 -10.18 -6.32 -17.41
C VAL A 82 -11.71 -6.28 -17.47
N LYS A 83 -12.35 -5.28 -16.84
CA LYS A 83 -13.80 -5.13 -16.93
C LYS A 83 -14.27 -4.86 -18.35
N THR A 84 -13.60 -4.00 -19.11
CA THR A 84 -13.97 -3.72 -20.51
C THR A 84 -13.90 -4.99 -21.37
N ILE A 85 -12.82 -5.77 -21.27
CA ILE A 85 -12.64 -7.00 -22.07
C ILE A 85 -13.68 -8.08 -21.74
N THR A 86 -14.27 -8.06 -20.54
CA THR A 86 -15.27 -9.08 -20.13
C THR A 86 -16.72 -8.69 -20.49
N ILE A 87 -16.94 -7.48 -21.00
CA ILE A 87 -18.29 -6.95 -21.33
C ILE A 87 -18.53 -6.94 -22.86
N ASP A 88 -17.49 -7.17 -23.66
CA ASP A 88 -17.56 -7.39 -25.11
C ASP A 88 -17.68 -8.91 -25.44
#